data_AF-A0A7C1GJ48-F1
#
_entry.id   AF-A0A7C1GJ48-F1
#
_cell.length_a   1.000
_cell.length_b   1.000
_cell.length_c   1.000
_cell.angle_alpha   90.00
_cell.angle_beta   90.00
_cell.angle_gamma   90.00
#
_symmetry.space_group_name_H-M   'P 1'
#
loop_
_entity.id
_entity.type
_entity.pdbx_description
1 polymer ?
#
loop_
_entity_poly.entity_id
_entity_poly.type
_entity_poly.pdbx_seq_one_letter_code
_entity_poly.pdbx_strand_id
1 'polypeptide(L)'
;MKRVVCVSIALTLVAFTFTGCGPSVEERTVLDQFNQLPELIEKGGYVKSFERFEGQKEKVFIIEAEIVNDEDVPIGRLRSERVEGFGTRKPRIQWYETPGVREEWKTPQRGRGRRGPQRQGDGRQRNSDGG
;
A
#
# COMPACT_ATOMS: atom_id res chain seq x y z
N MET A 1 -36.43 42.02 45.72
CA MET A 1 -36.30 42.12 44.24
C MET A 1 -34.83 42.29 43.88
N LYS A 2 -34.24 41.33 43.16
CA LYS A 2 -32.98 41.31 42.37
C LYS A 2 -32.67 39.82 42.11
N ARG A 3 -32.98 39.31 40.91
CA ARG A 3 -32.04 38.93 39.82
C ARG A 3 -30.99 37.92 40.34
N VAL A 4 -30.78 36.75 39.77
CA VAL A 4 -30.45 36.47 38.36
C VAL A 4 -30.72 34.99 38.09
N VAL A 5 -31.35 34.70 36.95
CA VAL A 5 -31.44 33.36 36.35
C VAL A 5 -30.14 33.11 35.60
N CYS A 6 -29.37 32.08 35.99
CA CYS A 6 -28.28 31.53 35.18
C CYS A 6 -28.61 30.07 34.85
N VAL A 7 -29.51 29.91 33.89
CA VAL A 7 -29.52 28.75 33.00
C VAL A 7 -28.20 28.79 32.24
N SER A 8 -27.45 27.69 32.22
CA SER A 8 -26.97 27.08 30.97
C SER A 8 -25.80 26.12 31.19
N ILE A 9 -26.07 24.87 30.81
CA ILE A 9 -25.25 24.09 29.87
C ILE A 9 -24.00 23.43 30.47
N ALA A 10 -24.23 22.17 30.82
CA ALA A 10 -23.35 21.05 30.58
C ALA A 10 -22.33 21.29 29.45
N LEU A 11 -21.06 21.44 29.81
CA LEU A 11 -19.97 21.09 28.90
C LEU A 11 -19.27 19.89 29.52
N THR A 12 -19.88 18.75 29.25
CA THR A 12 -19.33 17.41 29.40
C THR A 12 -17.89 17.44 28.89
N LEU A 13 -16.97 17.25 29.83
CA LEU A 13 -15.53 17.10 29.62
C LEU A 13 -15.32 15.79 28.84
N VAL A 14 -15.64 15.83 27.55
CA VAL A 14 -15.32 14.80 26.58
C VAL A 14 -13.85 14.98 26.25
N ALA A 15 -13.01 14.65 27.24
CA ALA A 15 -11.62 14.32 27.02
C ALA A 15 -11.60 12.98 26.26
N PHE A 16 -11.91 13.03 24.96
CA PHE A 16 -11.42 12.01 24.04
C PHE A 16 -9.91 12.15 24.08
N THR A 17 -9.31 11.32 24.91
CA THR A 17 -7.93 10.89 24.87
C THR A 17 -7.67 10.25 23.52
N PHE A 18 -7.53 11.07 22.46
CA PHE A 18 -6.74 10.69 21.31
C PHE A 18 -5.29 10.61 21.80
N THR A 19 -4.94 9.46 22.35
CA THR A 19 -3.57 8.94 22.36
C THR A 19 -3.17 8.65 20.91
N GLY A 20 -3.15 9.70 20.08
CA GLY A 20 -2.50 9.67 18.79
C GLY A 20 -1.01 9.82 19.05
N CYS A 21 -0.35 8.72 19.43
CA CYS A 21 1.08 8.60 19.20
C CYS A 21 1.30 8.93 17.72
N GLY A 22 1.91 10.08 17.44
CA GLY A 22 2.21 10.51 16.08
C GLY A 22 3.06 9.48 15.34
N PRO A 23 3.22 9.61 14.02
CA PRO A 23 3.90 8.62 13.20
C PRO A 23 5.28 8.33 13.79
N SER A 24 5.56 7.03 13.98
CA SER A 24 6.80 6.58 14.62
C SER A 24 8.03 7.06 13.83
N VAL A 25 9.19 7.15 14.48
CA VAL A 25 10.44 7.56 13.80
C VAL A 25 10.71 6.69 12.56
N GLU A 26 10.41 5.39 12.66
CA GLU A 26 10.51 4.47 11.54
C GLU A 26 9.52 4.79 10.42
N GLU A 27 8.27 5.07 10.77
CA GLU A 27 7.23 5.40 9.80
C GLU A 27 7.61 6.63 8.97
N ARG A 28 8.11 7.68 9.62
CA ARG A 28 8.59 8.90 8.94
C ARG A 28 9.75 8.60 8.00
N THR A 29 10.71 7.80 8.46
CA THR A 29 11.87 7.40 7.65
C THR A 29 11.43 6.65 6.39
N VAL A 30 10.46 5.76 6.52
CA VAL A 30 9.92 4.98 5.39
C VAL A 30 9.11 5.88 4.44
N LEU A 31 8.37 6.84 4.98
CA LEU A 31 7.60 7.81 4.19
C LEU A 31 8.53 8.69 3.35
N ASP A 32 9.60 9.21 3.95
CA ASP A 32 10.62 9.97 3.25
C ASP A 32 11.29 9.14 2.14
N GLN A 33 11.60 7.87 2.42
CA GLN A 33 12.15 6.95 1.43
C GLN A 33 11.22 6.78 0.22
N PHE A 34 9.91 6.66 0.43
CA PHE A 34 8.97 6.53 -0.68
C PHE A 34 8.81 7.81 -1.48
N ASN A 35 8.82 8.98 -0.83
CA ASN A 35 8.72 10.27 -1.52
C ASN A 35 9.99 10.63 -2.31
N GLN A 36 11.10 9.92 -2.08
CA GLN A 36 12.32 10.02 -2.88
C GLN A 36 12.33 9.10 -4.11
N LEU A 37 11.27 8.29 -4.33
CA LEU A 37 11.23 7.40 -5.47
C LEU A 37 11.04 8.18 -6.78
N PRO A 38 11.92 7.99 -7.78
CA PRO A 38 11.78 8.64 -9.08
C PRO A 38 10.43 8.39 -9.73
N GLU A 39 9.90 7.17 -9.60
CA GLU A 39 8.59 6.78 -10.15
C GLU A 39 7.43 7.65 -9.61
N LEU A 40 7.50 8.11 -8.35
CA LEU A 40 6.50 9.01 -7.77
C LEU A 40 6.74 10.45 -8.24
N ILE A 41 8.00 10.91 -8.19
CA ILE A 41 8.39 12.28 -8.57
C ILE A 41 8.06 12.56 -10.04
N GLU A 42 8.36 11.62 -10.95
CA GLU A 42 8.07 11.74 -12.39
C GLU A 42 6.58 11.86 -12.68
N LYS A 43 5.72 11.31 -11.81
CA LYS A 43 4.27 11.38 -11.91
C LYS A 43 3.66 12.56 -11.14
N GLY A 44 4.49 13.38 -10.48
CA GLY A 44 4.02 14.47 -9.62
C GLY A 44 3.27 13.98 -8.39
N GLY A 45 3.50 12.72 -7.99
CA GLY A 45 2.82 12.08 -6.87
C GLY A 45 3.67 12.05 -5.61
N TYR A 46 3.01 12.03 -4.45
CA TYR A 46 3.65 11.77 -3.16
C TYR A 46 2.72 10.97 -2.24
N VAL A 47 3.31 10.37 -1.21
CA VAL A 47 2.60 9.65 -0.15
C VAL A 47 2.43 10.57 1.06
N LYS A 48 1.19 10.81 1.46
CA LYS A 48 0.84 11.66 2.61
C LYS A 48 0.93 10.92 3.94
N SER A 49 0.45 9.68 3.97
CA SER A 49 0.43 8.82 5.15
C SER A 49 0.22 7.36 4.75
N PHE A 50 0.58 6.42 5.64
CA PHE A 50 0.23 5.03 5.44
C PHE A 50 -1.20 4.76 5.92
N GLU A 51 -1.99 4.11 5.07
CA GLU A 51 -3.31 3.58 5.44
C GLU A 51 -3.17 2.37 6.34
N ARG A 52 -2.10 1.59 6.12
CA ARG A 52 -1.80 0.39 6.90
C ARG A 52 -0.30 0.31 7.15
N PHE A 53 0.07 0.24 8.42
CA PHE A 53 1.44 -0.06 8.89
C PHE A 53 1.33 -1.08 10.02
N GLU A 54 1.05 -2.33 9.65
CA GLU A 54 0.81 -3.40 10.62
C GLU A 54 1.92 -4.44 10.55
N GLY A 55 2.49 -4.75 11.70
CA GLY A 55 3.42 -5.88 11.84
C GLY A 55 2.66 -7.20 11.72
N GLN A 56 2.96 -7.98 10.71
CA GLN A 56 2.70 -9.41 10.72
C GLN A 56 3.76 -10.12 11.58
N LYS A 57 3.38 -11.27 12.15
CA LYS A 57 4.28 -12.14 12.92
C LYS A 57 5.64 -12.20 12.22
N GLU A 58 6.72 -12.08 13.01
CA GLU A 58 8.12 -12.08 12.52
C GLU A 58 8.64 -10.75 11.95
N LYS A 59 8.22 -9.60 12.49
CA LYS A 59 8.84 -8.28 12.22
C LYS A 59 8.72 -7.80 10.77
N VAL A 60 7.71 -8.30 10.04
CA VAL A 60 7.37 -7.86 8.69
C VAL A 60 6.18 -6.92 8.75
N PHE A 61 6.36 -5.67 8.39
CA PHE A 61 5.33 -4.64 8.33
C PHE A 61 4.77 -4.55 6.92
N ILE A 62 3.47 -4.76 6.76
CA ILE A 62 2.80 -4.47 5.49
C ILE A 62 2.50 -2.98 5.45
N ILE A 63 2.93 -2.34 4.36
CA ILE A 63 2.76 -0.92 4.13
C ILE A 63 1.81 -0.73 2.95
N GLU A 64 0.68 -0.07 3.19
CA GLU A 64 -0.25 0.36 2.15
C GLU A 64 -0.45 1.87 2.26
N ALA A 65 -0.38 2.56 1.13
CA ALA A 65 -0.45 4.01 1.08
C ALA A 65 -1.17 4.49 -0.19
N GLU A 66 -1.86 5.61 -0.07
CA GLU A 66 -2.40 6.33 -1.23
C GLU A 66 -1.36 7.31 -1.77
N ILE A 67 -1.25 7.38 -3.10
CA ILE A 67 -0.42 8.36 -3.80
C ILE A 67 -1.34 9.47 -4.26
N VAL A 68 -1.06 10.68 -3.82
CA VAL A 68 -1.80 11.90 -4.16
C VAL A 68 -0.93 12.84 -4.99
N ASN A 69 -1.55 13.69 -5.80
CA ASN A 69 -0.87 14.82 -6.44
C ASN A 69 -0.78 16.04 -5.49
N ASP A 70 -0.21 17.13 -5.98
CA ASP A 70 -0.10 18.43 -5.31
C ASP A 70 -1.46 19.05 -4.90
N GLU A 71 -2.53 18.69 -5.59
CA GLU A 71 -3.91 19.08 -5.29
C GLU A 71 -4.62 18.14 -4.29
N ASP A 72 -3.89 17.22 -3.63
CA ASP A 72 -4.44 16.19 -2.74
C ASP A 72 -5.41 15.20 -3.45
N VAL A 73 -5.37 15.13 -4.79
CA VAL A 73 -6.18 14.20 -5.60
C VAL A 73 -5.48 12.84 -5.66
N PRO A 74 -6.17 11.73 -5.35
CA PRO A 74 -5.57 10.41 -5.42
C PRO A 74 -5.34 9.99 -6.88
N ILE A 75 -4.09 9.65 -7.20
CA ILE A 75 -3.64 9.25 -8.53
C ILE A 75 -3.13 7.80 -8.58
N GLY A 76 -2.98 7.16 -7.43
CA GLY A 76 -2.57 5.77 -7.35
C GLY A 76 -2.50 5.24 -5.92
N ARG A 77 -2.05 4.00 -5.82
CA ARG A 77 -1.82 3.29 -4.57
C ARG A 77 -0.44 2.64 -4.58
N LEU A 78 0.21 2.67 -3.43
CA LEU A 78 1.48 2.00 -3.16
C LEU A 78 1.26 0.85 -2.17
N ARG A 79 1.89 -0.30 -2.46
CA ARG A 79 1.97 -1.42 -1.52
C ARG A 79 3.40 -1.91 -1.40
N SER A 80 3.89 -2.03 -0.17
CA SER A 80 5.22 -2.55 0.14
C SER A 80 5.23 -3.37 1.42
N GLU A 81 6.40 -3.92 1.73
CA GLU A 81 6.69 -4.66 2.94
C GLU A 81 8.01 -4.14 3.52
N ARG A 82 8.04 -3.86 4.82
CA ARG A 82 9.26 -3.54 5.55
C ARG A 82 9.60 -4.69 6.47
N VAL A 83 10.85 -5.13 6.46
CA VAL A 83 11.34 -6.15 7.38
C VAL A 83 12.32 -5.49 8.34
N GLU A 84 12.04 -5.55 9.63
CA GLU A 84 12.92 -4.99 10.66
C GLU A 84 14.32 -5.61 10.55
N GLY A 85 15.36 -4.77 10.52
CA GLY A 85 16.75 -5.20 10.36
C GLY A 85 17.19 -5.50 8.92
N PHE A 86 16.27 -5.56 7.95
CA PHE A 86 16.60 -5.76 6.52
C PHE A 86 16.25 -4.55 5.65
N GLY A 87 15.25 -3.75 6.07
CA GLY A 87 14.82 -2.53 5.39
C GLY A 87 13.49 -2.70 4.63
N THR A 88 13.22 -1.74 3.75
CA THR A 88 11.95 -1.64 3.00
C THR A 88 12.11 -2.28 1.63
N ARG A 89 11.22 -3.20 1.25
CA ARG A 89 11.22 -3.81 -0.09
C ARG A 89 10.86 -2.77 -1.16
N LYS A 90 11.25 -3.03 -2.42
CA LYS A 90 10.82 -2.21 -3.55
C LYS A 90 9.28 -2.22 -3.61
N PRO A 91 8.62 -1.05 -3.54
CA PRO A 91 7.17 -0.98 -3.55
C PRO A 91 6.61 -1.40 -4.91
N ARG A 92 5.37 -1.88 -4.88
CA ARG A 92 4.52 -2.02 -6.05
C ARG A 92 3.60 -0.81 -6.11
N ILE A 93 3.50 -0.21 -7.28
CA ILE A 93 2.65 0.95 -7.51
C ILE A 93 1.56 0.55 -8.51
N GLN A 94 0.31 0.86 -8.17
CA GLN A 94 -0.82 0.79 -9.08
C GLN A 94 -1.33 2.21 -9.28
N TRP A 95 -1.13 2.73 -10.49
CA TRP A 95 -1.73 4.01 -10.90
C TRP A 95 -3.22 3.82 -11.18
N TYR A 96 -4.00 4.83 -10.82
CA TYR A 96 -5.43 4.87 -11.15
C TYR A 96 -5.60 5.31 -12.61
N GLU A 97 -6.57 4.71 -13.29
CA GLU A 97 -6.94 5.07 -14.65
C GLU A 97 -7.64 6.44 -14.66
N THR A 98 -8.44 6.71 -13.61
CA THR A 98 -9.11 7.99 -13.42
C THR A 98 -8.63 8.65 -12.12
N PRO A 99 -7.92 9.80 -12.19
CA PRO A 99 -7.57 10.58 -11.01
C PRO A 99 -8.81 10.92 -10.18
N GLY A 100 -8.70 10.82 -8.85
CA GLY A 100 -9.81 11.06 -7.94
C GLY A 100 -10.70 9.84 -7.69
N VAL A 101 -10.62 8.80 -8.52
CA VAL A 101 -11.39 7.56 -8.35
C VAL A 101 -10.49 6.51 -7.72
N ARG A 102 -10.73 6.21 -6.44
CA ARG A 102 -10.01 5.15 -5.73
C ARG A 102 -10.31 3.79 -6.33
N GLU A 103 -9.29 3.17 -6.91
CA GLU A 103 -9.39 1.80 -7.42
C GLU A 103 -8.90 0.78 -6.40
N GLU A 104 -9.57 -0.37 -6.36
CA GLU A 104 -9.11 -1.53 -5.61
C GLU A 104 -7.82 -2.09 -6.21
N TRP A 105 -6.99 -2.71 -5.37
CA TRP A 105 -5.75 -3.33 -5.81
C TRP A 105 -6.05 -4.47 -6.79
N LYS A 106 -5.64 -4.32 -8.05
CA LYS A 106 -5.76 -5.33 -9.09
C LYS A 106 -4.76 -6.45 -8.76
N THR A 107 -5.22 -7.46 -8.02
CA THR A 107 -4.43 -8.68 -7.84
C THR A 107 -4.27 -9.31 -9.22
N PRO A 108 -3.04 -9.51 -9.72
CA PRO A 108 -2.85 -10.18 -11.00
C PRO A 108 -3.55 -11.52 -10.89
N GLN A 109 -4.62 -11.67 -11.66
CA GLN A 109 -5.45 -12.86 -11.69
C GLN A 109 -4.52 -13.96 -12.18
N ARG A 110 -3.92 -14.71 -11.24
CA ARG A 110 -3.07 -15.85 -11.57
C ARG A 110 -3.97 -16.78 -12.36
N GLY A 111 -3.84 -16.76 -13.67
CA GLY A 111 -4.61 -17.60 -14.56
C GLY A 111 -4.44 -19.04 -14.10
N ARG A 112 -5.46 -19.59 -13.44
CA ARG A 112 -5.72 -21.02 -13.46
C ARG A 112 -6.05 -21.35 -14.92
N GLY A 113 -5.04 -21.56 -15.74
CA GLY A 113 -5.27 -21.75 -17.16
C GLY A 113 -4.02 -22.21 -17.90
N ARG A 114 -4.02 -23.51 -18.25
CA ARG A 114 -3.09 -24.22 -19.14
C ARG A 114 -1.78 -24.72 -18.53
N ARG A 115 -1.89 -25.74 -17.68
CA ARG A 115 -1.14 -26.98 -17.97
C ARG A 115 -1.60 -27.43 -19.36
N GLY A 116 -0.83 -27.12 -20.40
CA GLY A 116 -1.02 -27.76 -21.69
C GLY A 116 -0.87 -29.28 -21.52
N PRO A 117 -1.66 -30.10 -22.22
CA PRO A 117 -1.49 -31.54 -22.16
C PRO A 117 -0.06 -31.86 -22.59
N GLN A 118 0.64 -32.55 -21.69
CA GLN A 118 1.90 -33.22 -21.89
C GLN A 118 1.83 -33.93 -23.25
N ARG A 119 2.52 -33.39 -24.27
CA ARG A 119 2.76 -34.10 -25.52
C ARG A 119 3.62 -35.29 -25.14
N GLN A 120 2.96 -36.40 -24.84
CA GLN A 120 3.52 -37.73 -24.88
C GLN A 120 3.97 -37.91 -26.33
N GLY A 121 5.26 -37.64 -26.56
CA GLY A 121 5.92 -37.88 -27.83
C GLY A 121 6.02 -39.37 -28.05
N ASP A 122 4.92 -39.95 -28.53
CA ASP A 122 4.96 -41.16 -29.35
C ASP A 122 5.48 -40.73 -30.72
N GLY A 123 6.73 -41.08 -31.00
CA GLY A 123 7.51 -40.54 -32.10
C GLY A 123 8.72 -41.41 -32.41
N ARG A 124 8.42 -42.51 -33.07
CA ARG A 124 9.29 -43.47 -33.79
C ARG A 124 10.56 -42.87 -34.43
N GLN A 125 11.45 -43.83 -34.78
CA GLN A 125 12.54 -43.78 -35.76
C GLN A 125 13.94 -43.46 -35.24
N ARG A 126 14.67 -44.52 -34.88
CA ARG A 126 16.04 -44.70 -35.36
C ARG A 126 16.12 -46.01 -36.15
N ASN A 127 15.90 -45.89 -37.46
CA ASN A 127 16.55 -46.74 -38.44
C ASN A 127 17.67 -45.91 -39.08
N SER A 128 18.70 -46.61 -39.54
CA SER A 128 19.79 -46.20 -40.43
C SER A 128 21.10 -45.67 -39.83
N ASP A 129 22.08 -46.58 -39.91
CA ASP A 129 23.35 -46.47 -40.66
C ASP A 129 24.58 -45.80 -40.02
N GLY A 130 25.66 -46.60 -39.98
CA GLY A 130 27.02 -46.13 -40.28
C GLY A 130 28.08 -46.50 -39.24
N GLY A 131 28.91 -47.51 -39.54
CA GLY A 131 30.24 -47.72 -38.94
C GLY A 131 30.50 -49.11 -38.41
#